data_AF-A0A9C6TFX8-F1
#
_entry.id   AF-A0A9C6TFX8-F1
#
_cell.length_a   1.000
_cell.length_b   1.000
_cell.length_c   1.000
_cell.angle_alpha   90.00
_cell.angle_beta   90.00
_cell.angle_gamma   90.00
#
_symmetry.space_group_name_H-M   'P 1'
#
loop_
_entity.id
_entity.type
_entity.pdbx_description
1 polymer ?
#
loop_
_entity_poly.entity_id
_entity_poly.type
_entity_poly.pdbx_seq_one_letter_code
_entity_poly.pdbx_strand_id
1 'polypeptide(L)'
;MDKLFCTMSDFQEAVKKVQPSLRREGFSSVPNVKWEDVGGLDCLKEEFESSIIRPIKYPEVYQTFEVENETEILLFGPPGCGKTLIAKAVANEAGANFIHIKGPELLNKFVGESEREVRRVFSRARACSPCIVFFDENVV
;
A
#
# COMPACT_ATOMS: atom_id res chain seq x y z
N MET A 1 -21.94 -12.45 42.52
CA MET A 1 -20.99 -12.49 41.39
C MET A 1 -21.19 -11.20 40.63
N ASP A 2 -20.26 -10.25 40.78
CA ASP A 2 -20.31 -8.99 40.05
C ASP A 2 -20.13 -9.25 38.57
N LYS A 3 -21.07 -8.75 37.77
CA LYS A 3 -21.02 -8.90 36.32
C LYS A 3 -19.91 -8.00 35.80
N LEU A 4 -18.86 -8.62 35.27
CA LEU A 4 -17.82 -7.92 34.53
C LEU A 4 -18.39 -7.52 33.16
N PHE A 5 -18.26 -6.24 32.81
CA PHE A 5 -18.63 -5.74 31.49
C PHE A 5 -17.44 -5.01 30.89
N CYS A 6 -17.21 -5.21 29.60
CA CYS A 6 -16.16 -4.51 28.88
C CYS A 6 -16.72 -3.18 28.38
N THR A 7 -16.10 -2.08 28.76
CA THR A 7 -16.46 -0.73 28.30
C THR A 7 -15.48 -0.23 27.25
N MET A 8 -15.86 0.82 26.50
CA MET A 8 -14.98 1.37 25.48
C MET A 8 -13.68 1.98 26.06
N SER A 9 -13.70 2.42 27.32
CA SER A 9 -12.48 2.85 28.02
C SER A 9 -11.52 1.70 28.29
N ASP A 10 -12.03 0.52 28.65
CA ASP A 10 -11.20 -0.68 28.85
C ASP A 10 -10.54 -1.10 27.53
N PHE A 11 -11.28 -1.01 26.42
CA PHE A 11 -10.75 -1.25 25.09
C PHE A 11 -9.64 -0.26 24.70
N GLN A 12 -9.86 1.04 24.94
CA GLN A 12 -8.85 2.08 24.66
C GLN A 12 -7.57 1.92 25.49
N GLU A 13 -7.65 1.46 26.75
CA GLU A 13 -6.48 1.13 27.54
C GLU A 13 -5.77 -0.14 27.06
N ALA A 14 -6.53 -1.17 26.70
CA ALA A 14 -5.96 -2.42 26.20
C ALA A 14 -5.19 -2.21 24.89
N VAL A 15 -5.71 -1.40 23.97
CA VAL A 15 -5.06 -1.07 22.68
C VAL A 15 -3.70 -0.39 22.86
N LYS A 16 -3.46 0.34 23.96
CA LYS A 16 -2.15 0.93 24.24
C LYS A 16 -1.11 -0.11 24.67
N LYS A 17 -1.54 -1.20 25.30
CA LYS A 17 -0.69 -2.27 25.85
C LYS A 17 -0.51 -3.44 24.88
N VAL A 18 -1.49 -3.65 24.01
CA VAL A 18 -1.54 -4.76 23.06
C VAL A 18 -1.35 -4.22 21.66
N GLN A 19 -0.20 -4.51 21.06
CA GLN A 19 -0.02 -4.28 19.64
C GLN A 19 -0.84 -5.34 18.87
N PRO A 20 -1.78 -4.94 18.00
CA PRO A 20 -2.57 -5.88 17.22
C PRO A 20 -1.64 -6.82 16.45
N SER A 21 -1.99 -8.10 16.35
CA SER A 21 -1.33 -9.05 15.45
C SER A 21 -1.29 -8.50 14.01
N LEU A 22 -2.34 -7.76 13.63
CA LEU A 22 -2.44 -6.94 12.42
C LEU A 22 -1.39 -5.82 12.27
N ARG A 23 -0.50 -5.57 13.23
CA ARG A 23 0.66 -4.66 13.09
C ARG A 23 1.99 -5.40 13.19
N ARG A 24 1.99 -6.65 13.69
CA ARG A 24 3.21 -7.41 13.99
C ARG A 24 3.80 -8.13 12.79
N GLU A 25 3.01 -8.43 11.75
CA GLU A 25 3.48 -9.11 10.53
C GLU A 25 3.85 -8.12 9.39
N GLY A 26 4.29 -6.91 9.74
CA GLY A 26 4.70 -5.91 8.76
C GLY A 26 3.55 -5.39 7.91
N PHE A 27 2.34 -5.28 8.48
CA PHE A 27 1.15 -4.77 7.77
C PHE A 27 1.44 -3.42 7.11
N SER A 28 0.97 -3.33 5.87
CA SER A 28 1.12 -2.25 4.91
C SER A 28 0.26 -1.08 5.34
N SER A 29 0.73 -0.33 6.34
CA SER A 29 0.08 0.90 6.76
C SER A 29 0.07 1.90 5.61
N VAL A 30 -1.05 2.61 5.46
CA VAL A 30 -1.14 3.80 4.61
C VAL A 30 0.05 4.72 4.96
N PRO A 31 0.93 5.06 3.99
CA PRO A 31 2.07 5.93 4.24
C PRO A 31 1.60 7.33 4.63
N ASN A 32 2.43 8.12 5.32
CA ASN A 32 2.08 9.47 5.77
C ASN A 32 2.55 10.59 4.83
N VAL A 33 2.93 10.25 3.59
CA VAL A 33 3.40 11.22 2.57
C VAL A 33 2.18 11.80 1.87
N LYS A 34 2.10 13.12 1.73
CA LYS A 34 0.98 13.82 1.07
C LYS A 34 1.38 14.33 -0.31
N TRP A 35 0.41 14.77 -1.11
CA TRP A 35 0.68 15.46 -2.38
C TRP A 35 1.55 16.70 -2.23
N GLU A 36 1.44 17.41 -1.10
CA GLU A 36 2.23 18.60 -0.76
C GLU A 36 3.72 18.30 -0.63
N ASP A 37 4.08 17.06 -0.26
CA ASP A 37 5.47 16.62 -0.15
C ASP A 37 6.09 16.30 -1.53
N VAL A 38 5.27 16.23 -2.59
CA VAL A 38 5.69 15.93 -3.97
C VAL A 38 5.78 17.23 -4.78
N GLY A 39 7.01 17.69 -5.05
CA GLY A 39 7.23 18.86 -5.90
C GLY A 39 7.00 18.58 -7.39
N GLY A 40 6.19 19.41 -8.05
CA GLY A 40 5.92 19.34 -9.49
C GLY A 40 5.17 18.08 -9.93
N LEU A 41 5.48 17.60 -11.14
CA LEU A 41 4.89 16.40 -11.76
C LEU A 41 3.36 16.48 -11.95
N ASP A 42 2.80 17.67 -12.18
CA ASP A 42 1.35 17.89 -12.19
C ASP A 42 0.60 16.99 -13.18
N CYS A 43 1.14 16.81 -14.40
CA CYS A 43 0.56 15.89 -15.39
C CYS A 43 0.49 14.44 -14.86
N LEU A 44 1.54 13.99 -14.16
CA LEU A 44 1.60 12.64 -13.60
C LEU A 44 0.66 12.50 -12.39
N LYS A 45 0.50 13.55 -11.59
CA LYS A 45 -0.49 13.59 -10.50
C LYS A 45 -1.91 13.43 -11.04
N GLU A 46 -2.26 14.15 -12.11
CA GLU A 46 -3.57 14.02 -12.77
C GLU A 46 -3.80 12.60 -13.33
N GLU A 47 -2.76 12.02 -13.92
CA GLU A 47 -2.81 10.65 -14.43
C GLU A 47 -3.02 9.63 -13.30
N PHE A 48 -2.31 9.76 -12.17
CA PHE A 48 -2.52 8.92 -11.00
C PHE A 48 -3.89 9.12 -10.34
N GLU A 49 -4.39 10.36 -10.30
CA GLU A 49 -5.70 10.67 -9.76
C GLU A 49 -6.79 9.90 -10.53
N SER A 50 -6.72 9.90 -11.86
CA SER A 50 -7.69 9.23 -12.71
C SER A 50 -7.54 7.70 -12.78
N SER A 51 -6.30 7.20 -12.76
CA SER A 51 -5.99 5.77 -12.96
C SER A 51 -5.95 4.94 -11.69
N ILE A 52 -5.69 5.54 -10.53
CA ILE A 52 -5.58 4.83 -9.25
C ILE A 52 -6.56 5.39 -8.22
N ILE A 53 -6.50 6.69 -7.94
CA ILE A 53 -7.20 7.27 -6.77
C ILE A 53 -8.71 7.22 -6.96
N ARG A 54 -9.23 7.67 -8.11
CA ARG A 54 -10.66 7.67 -8.40
C ARG A 54 -11.28 6.26 -8.44
N PRO A 55 -10.69 5.26 -9.11
CA PRO A 55 -11.19 3.88 -9.05
C PRO A 55 -11.29 3.33 -7.63
N ILE A 56 -10.32 3.65 -6.76
CA ILE A 56 -10.31 3.19 -5.37
C ILE A 56 -11.34 3.96 -4.51
N LYS A 57 -11.51 5.26 -4.73
CA LYS A 57 -12.43 6.10 -3.95
C LYS A 57 -13.90 5.95 -4.35
N TYR A 58 -14.19 5.68 -5.62
CA TYR A 58 -15.54 5.64 -6.18
C TYR A 58 -15.83 4.33 -6.93
N PRO A 59 -15.69 3.16 -6.28
CA PRO A 59 -15.82 1.87 -6.94
C PRO A 59 -17.19 1.67 -7.61
N GLU A 60 -18.27 2.23 -7.06
CA GLU A 60 -19.63 2.13 -7.60
C GLU A 60 -19.78 2.75 -9.00
N VAL A 61 -19.05 3.85 -9.26
CA VAL A 61 -19.06 4.52 -10.55
C VAL A 61 -18.35 3.64 -11.58
N TYR A 62 -17.20 3.08 -11.22
CA TYR A 62 -16.37 2.30 -12.13
C TYR A 62 -16.91 0.89 -12.39
N GLN A 63 -17.65 0.28 -11.44
CA GLN A 63 -18.35 -0.99 -11.66
C GLN A 63 -19.43 -0.90 -12.75
N THR A 64 -20.05 0.27 -12.91
CA THR A 64 -21.09 0.50 -13.93
C THR A 64 -20.52 0.47 -15.36
N PHE A 65 -19.22 0.71 -15.52
CA PHE A 65 -18.55 0.75 -16.82
C PHE A 65 -17.89 -0.58 -17.23
N GLU A 66 -18.04 -1.66 -16.43
CA GLU A 66 -17.37 -2.97 -16.65
C GLU A 66 -15.85 -2.86 -16.88
N VAL A 67 -15.22 -1.83 -16.32
CA VAL A 67 -13.76 -1.66 -16.42
C VAL A 67 -13.12 -2.50 -15.33
N GLU A 68 -12.40 -3.54 -15.72
CA GLU A 68 -11.50 -4.25 -14.82
C GLU A 68 -10.37 -3.29 -14.40
N ASN A 69 -10.33 -2.93 -13.12
CA ASN A 69 -9.36 -2.00 -12.57
C ASN A 69 -8.05 -2.71 -12.22
N GLU A 70 -7.37 -3.25 -13.24
CA GLU A 70 -5.99 -3.74 -13.13
C GLU A 70 -5.04 -2.63 -13.60
N THR A 71 -4.66 -1.74 -12.69
CA THR A 71 -3.75 -0.63 -13.03
C THR A 71 -2.29 -1.08 -12.87
N GLU A 72 -1.59 -1.26 -13.99
CA GLU A 72 -0.15 -1.51 -14.02
C GLU A 72 0.58 -0.24 -14.47
N ILE A 73 1.43 0.32 -13.59
CA ILE A 73 2.18 1.56 -13.88
C ILE A 73 3.67 1.33 -13.70
N LEU A 74 4.44 1.68 -14.73
CA LEU A 74 5.89 1.66 -14.74
C LEU A 74 6.43 3.09 -14.60
N LEU A 75 7.09 3.38 -13.48
CA LEU A 75 7.77 4.65 -13.27
C LEU A 75 9.24 4.53 -13.63
N PHE A 76 9.68 5.24 -14.67
CA PHE A 76 11.08 5.27 -15.09
C PHE A 76 11.68 6.68 -15.01
N GLY A 77 13.01 6.75 -14.85
CA GLY A 77 13.78 7.99 -14.89
C GLY A 77 15.04 7.91 -14.03
N PRO A 78 15.88 8.96 -13.99
CA PRO A 78 17.11 8.96 -13.21
C PRO A 78 16.85 8.79 -11.71
N PRO A 79 17.85 8.32 -10.93
CA PRO A 79 17.74 8.26 -9.48
C PRO A 79 17.53 9.66 -8.90
N GLY A 80 16.74 9.77 -7.83
CA GLY A 80 16.47 11.06 -7.17
C GLY A 80 15.29 11.87 -7.72
N CYS A 81 14.58 11.43 -8.78
CA CYS A 81 13.39 12.12 -9.29
C CYS A 81 12.10 11.89 -8.48
N GLY A 82 12.19 11.37 -7.25
CA GLY A 82 11.02 11.23 -6.38
C GLY A 82 10.04 10.09 -6.72
N LYS A 83 10.40 9.10 -7.55
CA LYS A 83 9.54 7.96 -7.93
C LYS A 83 8.95 7.21 -6.72
N THR A 84 9.79 6.86 -5.75
CA THR A 84 9.35 6.21 -4.51
C THR A 84 8.50 7.15 -3.63
N LEU A 85 8.72 8.45 -3.73
CA LEU A 85 8.01 9.46 -2.94
C LEU A 85 6.60 9.69 -3.50
N ILE A 86 6.44 9.81 -4.82
CA ILE A 86 5.14 9.93 -5.47
C ILE A 86 4.29 8.66 -5.27
N ALA A 87 4.88 7.47 -5.37
CA ALA A 87 4.16 6.22 -5.12
C ALA A 87 3.56 6.15 -3.70
N LYS A 88 4.29 6.66 -2.70
CA LYS A 88 3.78 6.77 -1.33
C LYS A 88 2.69 7.83 -1.21
N ALA A 89 2.84 8.98 -1.85
CA ALA A 89 1.81 10.02 -1.84
C ALA A 89 0.49 9.51 -2.45
N VAL A 90 0.56 8.84 -3.61
CA VAL A 90 -0.60 8.24 -4.27
C VAL A 90 -1.29 7.22 -3.36
N ALA A 91 -0.53 6.38 -2.66
CA ALA A 91 -1.10 5.42 -1.72
C ALA A 91 -1.79 6.07 -0.52
N ASN A 92 -1.22 7.15 0.01
CA ASN A 92 -1.87 7.93 1.07
C ASN A 92 -3.19 8.53 0.59
N GLU A 93 -3.18 9.12 -0.60
CA GLU A 93 -4.31 9.86 -1.17
C GLU A 93 -5.44 8.94 -1.62
N ALA A 94 -5.10 7.73 -2.09
CA ALA A 94 -6.05 6.65 -2.31
C ALA A 94 -6.57 6.02 -1.01
N GLY A 95 -5.91 6.26 0.13
CA GLY A 95 -6.19 5.54 1.38
C GLY A 95 -5.90 4.04 1.29
N ALA A 96 -5.02 3.64 0.36
CA ALA A 96 -4.74 2.25 0.06
C ALA A 96 -3.57 1.72 0.89
N ASN A 97 -3.59 0.42 1.19
CA ASN A 97 -2.48 -0.24 1.84
C ASN A 97 -1.25 -0.20 0.90
N PHE A 98 -0.06 0.11 1.44
CA PHE A 98 1.16 0.19 0.64
C PHE A 98 2.14 -0.92 0.99
N ILE A 99 2.40 -1.83 0.05
CA ILE A 99 3.42 -2.87 0.18
C ILE A 99 4.64 -2.44 -0.63
N HIS A 100 5.70 -2.08 0.05
CA HIS A 100 6.98 -1.74 -0.57
C HIS A 100 7.88 -2.97 -0.62
N ILE A 101 8.34 -3.33 -1.81
CA ILE A 101 9.25 -4.45 -2.02
C ILE A 101 10.51 -3.95 -2.71
N LYS A 102 11.68 -4.22 -2.11
CA LYS A 102 12.96 -3.92 -2.75
C LYS A 102 13.37 -5.10 -3.62
N GLY A 103 13.74 -4.86 -4.88
CA GLY A 103 14.16 -5.88 -5.85
C GLY A 103 15.20 -6.88 -5.29
N PRO A 104 16.29 -6.42 -4.65
CA PRO A 104 17.28 -7.31 -4.05
C PRO A 104 16.76 -8.17 -2.89
N GLU A 105 15.76 -7.70 -2.14
CA GLU A 105 15.16 -8.47 -1.02
C GLU A 105 14.29 -9.63 -1.55
N LEU A 106 13.72 -9.48 -2.75
CA LEU A 106 12.94 -10.51 -3.43
C LEU A 106 13.80 -11.63 -4.05
N LEU A 107 15.02 -11.28 -4.49
CA LEU A 107 15.91 -12.15 -5.26
C LEU A 107 17.00 -12.84 -4.41
N ASN A 108 16.69 -13.18 -3.15
CA ASN A 108 17.64 -13.92 -2.31
C ASN A 108 18.12 -15.21 -3.02
N LYS A 109 19.44 -15.45 -2.93
CA LYS A 109 20.28 -16.38 -3.73
C LYS A 109 19.90 -17.88 -3.73
N PHE A 110 18.79 -18.28 -3.10
CA PHE A 110 18.37 -19.68 -3.01
C PHE A 110 17.19 -19.95 -3.96
N VAL A 111 17.50 -20.66 -5.04
CA VAL A 111 16.56 -21.04 -6.11
C VAL A 111 15.40 -21.86 -5.50
N GLY A 112 14.24 -21.20 -5.29
CA GLY A 112 13.00 -21.83 -4.81
C GLY A 112 12.28 -21.09 -3.67
N GLU A 113 12.99 -20.33 -2.84
CA GLU A 113 12.36 -19.54 -1.76
C GLU A 113 11.76 -18.23 -2.27
N SER A 114 12.38 -17.61 -3.27
CA SER A 114 11.92 -16.37 -3.89
C SER A 114 10.48 -16.46 -4.42
N GLU A 115 10.11 -17.56 -5.09
CA GLU A 115 8.75 -17.75 -5.64
C GLU A 115 7.70 -17.82 -4.52
N ARG A 116 8.03 -18.48 -3.40
CA ARG A 116 7.13 -18.58 -2.25
C ARG A 116 6.90 -17.20 -1.62
N GLU A 117 7.94 -16.38 -1.52
CA GLU A 117 7.81 -15.01 -1.02
C GLU A 117 6.99 -14.13 -1.96
N VAL A 118 7.22 -14.17 -3.28
CA VAL A 118 6.38 -13.47 -4.27
C VAL A 118 4.91 -13.86 -4.08
N ARG A 119 4.61 -15.17 -4.06
CA ARG A 119 3.23 -15.65 -3.84
C ARG A 119 2.66 -15.17 -2.52
N ARG A 120 3.44 -15.19 -1.44
CA ARG A 120 3.00 -14.70 -0.13
C ARG A 120 2.65 -13.22 -0.18
N VAL A 121 3.47 -12.40 -0.83
CA VAL A 121 3.24 -10.96 -0.97
C VAL A 121 1.96 -10.68 -1.76
N PHE A 122 1.74 -11.35 -2.90
CA PHE A 122 0.50 -11.18 -3.67
C PHE A 122 -0.74 -11.73 -2.96
N SER A 123 -0.64 -12.85 -2.24
CA SER A 123 -1.73 -13.35 -1.39
C SER A 123 -2.08 -12.34 -0.29
N ARG A 124 -1.06 -11.71 0.29
CA ARG A 124 -1.24 -10.67 1.29
C ARG A 124 -1.84 -9.38 0.71
N ALA A 125 -1.38 -8.95 -0.47
CA ALA A 125 -1.94 -7.79 -1.17
C ALA A 125 -3.43 -7.98 -1.44
N ARG A 126 -3.84 -9.17 -1.88
CA ARG A 126 -5.26 -9.54 -2.08
C ARG A 126 -6.07 -9.49 -0.78
N ALA A 127 -5.50 -9.98 0.32
CA ALA A 127 -6.16 -9.91 1.64
C ALA A 127 -6.26 -8.47 2.20
N CYS A 128 -5.41 -7.56 1.72
CA CYS A 128 -5.36 -6.16 2.14
C CYS A 128 -5.95 -5.20 1.08
N SER A 129 -6.83 -5.66 0.19
CA SER A 129 -7.45 -4.79 -0.81
C SER A 129 -8.29 -3.67 -0.14
N PRO A 130 -8.21 -2.40 -0.60
CA PRO A 130 -7.39 -1.88 -1.70
C PRO A 130 -5.89 -1.77 -1.33
N CYS A 131 -5.01 -2.24 -2.21
CA CYS A 131 -3.58 -2.32 -1.96
C CYS A 131 -2.76 -1.90 -3.19
N ILE A 132 -1.72 -1.10 -2.97
CA ILE A 132 -0.69 -0.76 -3.96
C ILE A 132 0.57 -1.55 -3.62
N VAL A 133 1.04 -2.34 -4.58
CA VAL A 133 2.29 -3.09 -4.49
C VAL A 133 3.35 -2.34 -5.29
N PHE A 134 4.37 -1.82 -4.61
CA PHE A 134 5.44 -1.04 -5.23
C PHE A 134 6.73 -1.85 -5.24
N PHE A 135 7.21 -2.16 -6.45
CA PHE A 135 8.50 -2.81 -6.68
C PHE A 135 9.57 -1.74 -6.93
N ASP A 136 10.56 -1.67 -6.05
CA ASP A 136 11.66 -0.71 -6.14
C ASP A 136 12.97 -1.44 -6.48
N GLU A 137 13.44 -1.30 -7.71
CA GLU A 137 14.73 -1.82 -8.17
C GLU A 137 15.78 -0.70 -8.06
N ASN A 138 16.12 -0.32 -6.83
CA ASN A 138 17.32 0.49 -6.61
C ASN A 138 18.54 -0.39 -6.84
N VAL A 139 19.11 -0.33 -8.05
CA VAL A 139 20.46 -0.80 -8.30
C VAL A 139 21.39 0.13 -7.52
N VAL A 140 21.96 -0.40 -6.43
CA VAL A 140 23.03 0.28 -5.67
C VAL A 140 24.27 0.38 -6.53
#